data_AF-A0AAN1NQY3-F1
#
_entry.id   AF-A0AAN1NQY3-F1
#
_cell.length_a   1.000
_cell.length_b   1.000
_cell.length_c   1.000
_cell.angle_alpha   90.00
_cell.angle_beta   90.00
_cell.angle_gamma   90.00
#
_symmetry.space_group_name_H-M   'P 1'
#
loop_
_entity.id
_entity.type
_entity.pdbx_description
1 polymer ?
#
loop_
_entity_poly.entity_id
_entity_poly.type
_entity_poly.pdbx_seq_one_letter_code
_entity_poly.pdbx_strand_id
1 'polypeptide(L)'
;MSKAYQEIIIELIERICHKMRASETAKTILKAHFTQISSRRNLTLDSLGKLPELSREVTRERARQIISKFVNKDLPTELNRLNRGLAAGDPITLTEKKDLVQLKELIEVLIDKITNTKKPVFSNKVQSTLIKAGIIDNNVYLPIVVQLAKSFGINTDFKFHEYNGHQIILGKNHNSKCATSDLVTYAGKISTYFGGLFSIEKIVDSSWNPASPYFIDEIPSEIRAEYIYDLISTEHDFLSIAHGSFYTFASRDERISRILKPIFVHYKSPLKVERVVSALKRALTHNFRRNADARQNACLDLLEKSDDALDDYCLKTGLLQVSKPGYRTPGEYLYLESQPVELSDTINYQVIALNAIKSNGGPLDSMSMGKELKGKIPDAFKPFIFSYPTLYYKEGGGRRNDYYKPLDDIYIPSERIVRPIDTRMERIDSIKIKINDVIRELESMDVLGTVLTKTRAEQALLREYLLLQQSVFSGNENDVGICDICGSSWPHAILIAAHVKPRSKCTHEERADFDNIAMLQCAMCDSLFENGFIAIFSDGKVAINRDKKITKNLAQMYSTIESRTTPYANGNPNRMQYLHYHWINIFKGESCLFNIAP
;
A
#
# COMPACT_ATOMS: atom_id res chain seq x y z
N MET A 1 42.75 4.42 -26.91
CA MET A 1 43.26 3.28 -27.70
C MET A 1 43.01 3.53 -29.17
N SER A 2 43.81 2.99 -30.09
CA SER A 2 43.57 3.13 -31.55
C SER A 2 42.59 2.09 -32.11
N LYS A 3 42.32 1.01 -31.38
CA LYS A 3 41.37 -0.07 -31.70
C LYS A 3 40.57 -0.47 -30.46
N ALA A 4 39.42 -1.11 -30.65
CA ALA A 4 38.60 -1.62 -29.54
C ALA A 4 39.22 -2.89 -28.90
N TYR A 5 38.91 -3.16 -27.63
CA TYR A 5 39.46 -4.33 -26.91
C TYR A 5 39.19 -5.65 -27.65
N GLN A 6 37.96 -5.85 -28.12
CA GLN A 6 37.58 -7.08 -28.83
C GLN A 6 38.35 -7.27 -30.14
N GLU A 7 38.60 -6.20 -30.89
CA GLU A 7 39.38 -6.23 -32.13
C GLU A 7 40.81 -6.67 -31.86
N ILE A 8 41.44 -6.06 -30.85
CA ILE A 8 42.80 -6.40 -30.43
C ILE A 8 42.92 -7.87 -30.03
N ILE A 9 41.92 -8.39 -29.30
CA ILE A 9 41.89 -9.80 -28.86
C ILE A 9 41.68 -10.75 -30.04
N ILE A 10 40.78 -10.44 -30.98
CA ILE A 10 40.52 -11.27 -32.16
C ILE A 10 41.79 -11.39 -33.02
N GLU A 11 42.43 -10.25 -33.33
CA GLU A 11 43.66 -10.22 -34.12
C GLU A 11 44.81 -10.96 -33.41
N LEU A 12 44.90 -10.83 -32.08
CA LEU A 12 45.87 -11.58 -31.27
C LEU A 12 45.66 -13.09 -31.34
N ILE A 13 44.41 -13.55 -31.19
CA ILE A 13 44.06 -14.97 -31.26
C ILE A 13 44.36 -15.52 -32.66
N GLU A 14 43.98 -14.81 -33.73
CA GLU A 14 44.26 -15.23 -35.10
C GLU A 14 45.75 -15.42 -35.35
N ARG A 15 46.55 -14.43 -34.97
CA ARG A 15 48.01 -14.45 -35.11
C ARG A 15 48.66 -15.61 -34.34
N ILE A 16 48.28 -15.82 -33.07
CA ILE A 16 48.84 -16.90 -32.24
C ILE A 16 48.42 -18.26 -32.78
N CYS A 17 47.13 -18.45 -33.10
CA CYS A 17 46.60 -19.71 -33.60
C CYS A 17 47.16 -20.07 -34.98
N HIS A 18 47.36 -19.10 -35.87
CA HIS A 18 48.01 -19.32 -37.16
C HIS A 18 49.45 -19.81 -36.97
N LYS A 19 50.22 -19.16 -36.11
CA LYS A 19 51.62 -19.53 -35.81
C LYS A 19 51.76 -20.91 -35.18
N MET A 20 50.81 -21.30 -34.33
CA MET A 20 50.81 -22.59 -33.63
C MET A 20 50.10 -23.71 -34.41
N ARG A 21 49.60 -23.44 -35.63
CA ARG A 21 48.79 -24.38 -36.43
C ARG A 21 47.62 -24.97 -35.62
N ALA A 22 46.95 -24.13 -34.85
CA ALA A 22 45.80 -24.54 -34.03
C ALA A 22 44.60 -24.90 -34.92
N SER A 23 43.75 -25.83 -34.45
CA SER A 23 42.54 -26.23 -35.17
C SER A 23 41.52 -25.09 -35.24
N GLU A 24 40.65 -25.12 -36.25
CA GLU A 24 39.58 -24.13 -36.39
C GLU A 24 38.64 -24.14 -35.18
N THR A 25 38.36 -25.33 -34.62
CA THR A 25 37.65 -25.50 -33.34
C THR A 25 38.29 -24.70 -32.20
N ALA A 26 39.63 -24.72 -32.08
CA ALA A 26 40.31 -23.96 -31.04
C ALA A 26 40.19 -22.46 -31.27
N LYS A 27 40.28 -21.99 -32.51
CA LYS A 27 40.09 -20.57 -32.85
C LYS A 27 38.68 -20.09 -32.49
N THR A 28 37.64 -20.83 -32.89
CA THR A 28 36.24 -20.49 -32.60
C THR A 28 35.99 -20.39 -31.10
N ILE A 29 36.46 -21.39 -30.32
CA ILE A 29 36.30 -21.40 -28.85
C ILE A 29 37.04 -20.23 -28.20
N LEU A 30 38.29 -19.96 -28.61
CA LEU A 30 39.07 -18.87 -28.03
C LEU A 30 38.44 -17.51 -28.34
N LYS A 31 38.03 -17.27 -29.59
CA LYS A 31 37.35 -16.02 -29.97
C LYS A 31 36.08 -15.85 -29.14
N ALA A 32 35.18 -16.83 -29.15
CA ALA A 32 33.92 -16.77 -28.40
C ALA A 32 34.13 -16.57 -26.88
N HIS A 33 35.15 -17.23 -26.30
CA HIS A 33 35.47 -17.06 -24.88
C HIS A 33 35.95 -15.65 -24.58
N PHE A 34 36.99 -15.16 -25.27
CA PHE A 34 37.67 -13.90 -24.92
C PHE A 34 36.96 -12.63 -25.39
N THR A 35 35.99 -12.74 -26.31
CA THR A 35 35.15 -11.62 -26.75
C THR A 35 33.77 -11.60 -26.11
N GLN A 36 33.45 -12.53 -25.20
CA GLN A 36 32.14 -12.52 -24.55
C GLN A 36 31.93 -11.23 -23.75
N ILE A 37 30.69 -10.74 -23.79
CA ILE A 37 30.25 -9.54 -23.09
C ILE A 37 29.62 -9.92 -21.75
N SER A 38 29.62 -8.98 -20.80
CA SER A 38 28.96 -9.17 -19.51
C SER A 38 27.45 -9.36 -19.69
N SER A 39 26.93 -10.56 -19.43
CA SER A 39 25.49 -10.87 -19.50
C SER A 39 25.05 -11.80 -18.36
N ARG A 40 23.73 -11.92 -18.14
CA ARG A 40 23.17 -12.91 -17.17
C ARG A 40 23.43 -14.37 -17.58
N ARG A 41 23.75 -14.64 -18.85
CA ARG A 41 24.01 -15.98 -19.40
C ARG A 41 25.37 -16.00 -20.09
N ASN A 42 26.42 -15.78 -19.32
CA ASN A 42 27.79 -15.87 -19.83
C ASN A 42 28.06 -17.29 -20.37
N LEU A 43 28.95 -17.38 -21.35
CA LEU A 43 29.26 -18.63 -22.01
C LEU A 43 29.99 -19.56 -21.03
N THR A 44 29.29 -20.60 -20.60
CA THR A 44 29.88 -21.70 -19.85
C THR A 44 30.84 -22.50 -20.72
N LEU A 45 31.75 -23.24 -20.07
CA LEU A 45 32.63 -24.18 -20.77
C LEU A 45 31.86 -25.26 -21.57
N ASP A 46 30.65 -25.61 -21.14
CA ASP A 46 29.79 -26.56 -21.87
C ASP A 46 29.18 -25.91 -23.12
N SER A 47 28.63 -24.70 -22.98
CA SER A 47 28.07 -23.96 -24.12
C SER A 47 29.12 -23.59 -25.15
N LEU A 48 30.36 -23.29 -24.72
CA LEU A 48 31.49 -23.09 -25.64
C LEU A 48 31.79 -24.34 -26.48
N GLY A 49 31.52 -25.53 -25.95
CA GLY A 49 31.71 -26.79 -26.66
C GLY A 49 30.61 -27.12 -27.67
N LYS A 50 29.49 -26.40 -27.63
CA LYS A 50 28.28 -26.62 -28.45
C LYS A 50 27.93 -25.43 -29.33
N LEU A 51 28.90 -24.56 -29.60
CA LEU A 51 28.72 -23.41 -30.48
C LEU A 51 28.33 -23.86 -31.90
N PRO A 52 27.35 -23.20 -32.54
CA PRO A 52 26.87 -23.57 -33.88
C PRO A 52 27.93 -23.42 -34.97
N GLU A 53 28.94 -22.58 -34.74
CA GLU A 53 30.07 -22.36 -35.65
C GLU A 53 31.12 -23.47 -35.59
N LEU A 54 30.96 -24.46 -34.69
CA LEU A 54 31.87 -25.60 -34.60
C LEU A 54 31.52 -26.67 -35.62
N SER A 55 32.56 -27.18 -36.31
CA SER A 55 32.42 -28.33 -37.19
C SER A 55 32.01 -29.63 -36.48
N ARG A 56 32.29 -29.72 -35.18
CA ARG A 56 31.87 -30.81 -34.29
C ARG A 56 31.85 -30.33 -32.85
N GLU A 57 30.85 -30.76 -32.08
CA GLU A 57 30.80 -30.50 -30.64
C GLU A 57 32.03 -31.04 -29.91
N VAL A 58 32.47 -30.33 -28.88
CA VAL A 58 33.56 -30.74 -28.00
C VAL A 58 33.11 -30.77 -26.54
N THR A 59 33.76 -31.62 -25.75
CA THR A 59 33.43 -31.75 -24.32
C THR A 59 33.86 -30.51 -23.54
N ARG A 60 33.17 -30.26 -22.41
CA ARG A 60 33.55 -29.23 -21.42
C ARG A 60 35.03 -29.25 -21.07
N GLU A 61 35.60 -30.45 -20.89
CA GLU A 61 37.01 -30.60 -20.54
C GLU A 61 37.93 -30.24 -21.70
N ARG A 62 37.53 -30.55 -22.94
CA ARG A 62 38.28 -30.15 -24.12
C ARG A 62 38.29 -28.63 -24.30
N ALA A 63 37.15 -27.96 -24.11
CA ALA A 63 37.07 -26.50 -24.13
C ALA A 63 37.99 -25.86 -23.06
N ARG A 64 37.96 -26.40 -21.83
CA ARG A 64 38.86 -25.98 -20.74
C ARG A 64 40.33 -26.13 -21.12
N GLN A 65 40.73 -27.26 -21.70
CA GLN A 65 42.11 -27.51 -22.12
C GLN A 65 42.57 -26.51 -23.18
N ILE A 66 41.72 -26.17 -24.16
CA ILE A 66 42.02 -25.18 -25.19
C ILE A 66 42.31 -23.81 -24.56
N ILE A 67 41.41 -23.33 -23.68
CA ILE A 67 41.56 -22.04 -23.00
C ILE A 67 42.80 -22.05 -22.09
N SER A 68 42.99 -23.10 -21.29
CA SER A 68 44.13 -23.22 -20.37
C SER A 68 45.47 -23.24 -21.11
N LYS A 69 45.54 -23.96 -22.23
CA LYS A 69 46.74 -23.98 -23.09
C LYS A 69 47.05 -22.59 -23.63
N PHE A 70 46.03 -21.87 -24.11
CA PHE A 70 46.22 -20.52 -24.63
C PHE A 70 46.75 -19.56 -23.55
N VAL A 71 46.09 -19.49 -22.40
CA VAL A 71 46.41 -18.58 -21.28
C VAL A 71 47.76 -18.90 -20.64
N ASN A 72 48.04 -20.17 -20.37
CA ASN A 72 49.22 -20.54 -19.58
C ASN A 72 50.46 -20.84 -20.42
N LYS A 73 50.32 -21.03 -21.75
CA LYS A 73 51.44 -21.44 -22.63
C LYS A 73 51.55 -20.57 -23.88
N ASP A 74 50.52 -20.53 -24.72
CA ASP A 74 50.65 -19.96 -26.05
C ASP A 74 50.82 -18.42 -26.00
N LEU A 75 50.01 -17.73 -25.20
CA LEU A 75 50.09 -16.27 -25.01
C LEU A 75 51.37 -15.82 -24.27
N PRO A 76 51.78 -16.44 -23.13
CA PRO A 76 53.06 -16.14 -22.50
C PRO A 76 54.27 -16.36 -23.41
N THR A 77 54.25 -17.39 -24.27
CA THR A 77 55.34 -17.63 -25.23
C THR A 77 55.46 -16.49 -26.23
N GLU A 78 54.33 -15.94 -26.70
CA GLU A 78 54.33 -14.83 -27.64
C GLU A 78 54.74 -13.50 -26.97
N LEU A 79 54.37 -13.29 -25.71
CA LEU A 79 54.84 -12.18 -24.87
C LEU A 79 56.35 -12.22 -24.64
N ASN A 80 56.92 -13.38 -24.33
CA ASN A 80 58.37 -13.53 -24.18
C ASN A 80 59.15 -13.25 -25.47
N ARG A 81 58.54 -13.48 -26.64
CA ARG A 81 59.13 -13.07 -27.93
C ARG A 81 59.07 -11.57 -28.14
N LEU A 82 57.95 -10.94 -27.79
CA LEU A 82 57.83 -9.48 -27.82
C LEU A 82 58.89 -8.82 -26.92
N ASN A 83 59.00 -9.25 -25.67
CA ASN A 83 59.96 -8.69 -24.70
C ASN A 83 61.41 -8.80 -25.19
N ARG A 84 61.77 -9.92 -25.84
CA ARG A 84 63.10 -10.07 -26.47
C ARG A 84 63.33 -9.12 -27.64
N GLY A 85 62.33 -8.92 -28.50
CA GLY A 85 62.40 -7.96 -29.60
C GLY A 85 62.52 -6.51 -29.12
N LEU A 86 61.79 -6.16 -28.05
CA LEU A 86 61.89 -4.86 -27.38
C LEU A 86 63.31 -4.63 -26.81
N ALA A 87 63.86 -5.61 -26.11
CA ALA A 87 65.22 -5.54 -25.56
C ALA A 87 66.31 -5.43 -26.65
N ALA A 88 66.06 -5.99 -27.84
CA ALA A 88 66.97 -5.93 -28.98
C ALA A 88 66.81 -4.66 -29.84
N GLY A 89 65.82 -3.80 -29.55
CA GLY A 89 65.57 -2.57 -30.31
C GLY A 89 65.07 -2.79 -31.75
N ASP A 90 64.44 -3.94 -32.04
CA ASP A 90 63.96 -4.26 -33.39
C ASP A 90 62.71 -3.44 -33.79
N PRO A 91 62.81 -2.48 -34.74
CA PRO A 91 61.71 -1.60 -35.12
C PRO A 91 60.55 -2.34 -35.79
N ILE A 92 60.83 -3.47 -36.45
CA ILE A 92 59.83 -4.27 -37.18
C ILE A 92 58.92 -4.97 -36.17
N THR A 93 59.52 -5.64 -35.18
CA THR A 93 58.78 -6.31 -34.10
C THR A 93 57.92 -5.34 -33.29
N LEU A 94 58.40 -4.11 -33.06
CA LEU A 94 57.66 -3.04 -32.38
C LEU A 94 56.43 -2.58 -33.17
N THR A 95 56.57 -2.43 -34.49
CA THR A 95 55.48 -1.98 -35.37
C THR A 95 54.42 -3.07 -35.55
N GLU A 96 54.84 -4.33 -35.69
CA GLU A 96 53.94 -5.49 -35.84
C GLU A 96 53.16 -5.86 -34.56
N LYS A 97 53.61 -5.41 -33.39
CA LYS A 97 53.07 -5.84 -32.08
C LYS A 97 52.57 -4.68 -31.21
N LYS A 98 52.35 -3.51 -31.81
CA LYS A 98 51.80 -2.32 -31.14
C LYS A 98 50.51 -2.62 -30.35
N ASP A 99 49.61 -3.43 -30.91
CA ASP A 99 48.34 -3.80 -30.25
C ASP A 99 48.56 -4.59 -28.95
N LEU A 100 49.64 -5.37 -28.87
CA LEU A 100 49.98 -6.22 -27.73
C LEU A 100 50.55 -5.37 -26.58
N VAL A 101 51.29 -4.32 -26.91
CA VAL A 101 51.74 -3.28 -25.95
C VAL A 101 50.53 -2.50 -25.42
N GLN A 102 49.67 -2.03 -26.31
CA GLN A 102 48.44 -1.33 -25.95
C GLN A 102 47.51 -2.18 -25.06
N LEU A 103 47.40 -3.48 -25.35
CA LEU A 103 46.62 -4.41 -24.52
C LEU A 103 47.23 -4.56 -23.12
N LYS A 104 48.56 -4.66 -23.03
CA LYS A 104 49.25 -4.73 -21.73
C LYS A 104 48.98 -3.49 -20.90
N GLU A 105 49.15 -2.30 -21.47
CA GLU A 105 48.90 -1.02 -20.80
C GLU A 105 47.44 -0.92 -20.32
N LEU A 106 46.48 -1.31 -21.16
CA LEU A 106 45.06 -1.34 -20.77
C LEU A 106 44.83 -2.28 -19.58
N ILE A 107 45.36 -3.50 -19.64
CA ILE A 107 45.21 -4.47 -18.55
C ILE A 107 45.84 -3.94 -17.27
N GLU A 108 47.02 -3.34 -17.32
CA GLU A 108 47.69 -2.74 -16.14
C GLU A 108 46.83 -1.64 -15.50
N VAL A 109 46.31 -0.71 -16.30
CA VAL A 109 45.40 0.35 -15.81
C VAL A 109 44.13 -0.24 -15.18
N LEU A 110 43.56 -1.28 -15.79
CA LEU A 110 42.35 -1.94 -15.29
C LEU A 110 42.60 -2.68 -13.97
N ILE A 111 43.68 -3.45 -13.90
CA ILE A 111 44.04 -4.19 -12.69
C ILE A 111 44.38 -3.22 -11.56
N ASP A 112 45.11 -2.13 -11.82
CA ASP A 112 45.41 -1.11 -10.81
C ASP A 112 44.11 -0.52 -10.24
N LYS A 113 43.16 -0.12 -11.09
CA LYS A 113 41.87 0.43 -10.64
C LYS A 113 41.04 -0.56 -9.83
N ILE A 114 40.98 -1.82 -10.24
CA ILE A 114 40.27 -2.86 -9.46
C ILE A 114 40.98 -3.11 -8.12
N THR A 115 42.31 -3.14 -8.12
CA THR A 115 43.14 -3.31 -6.92
C THR A 115 42.91 -2.18 -5.93
N ASN A 116 42.83 -0.93 -6.39
CA ASN A 116 42.61 0.24 -5.55
C ASN A 116 41.15 0.46 -5.13
N THR A 117 40.20 -0.30 -5.69
CA THR A 117 38.80 -0.23 -5.25
C THR A 117 38.62 -0.95 -3.92
N LYS A 118 37.86 -0.34 -3.00
CA LYS A 118 37.48 -0.98 -1.72
C LYS A 118 36.69 -2.27 -2.00
N LYS A 119 36.99 -3.33 -1.25
CA LYS A 119 36.40 -4.67 -1.40
C LYS A 119 35.68 -5.06 -0.11
N PRO A 120 34.63 -5.90 -0.17
CA PRO A 120 34.02 -6.49 -1.36
C PRO A 120 33.22 -5.48 -2.20
N VAL A 121 33.12 -5.68 -3.51
CA VAL A 121 32.36 -4.79 -4.43
C VAL A 121 31.79 -5.56 -5.62
N PHE A 122 30.61 -5.16 -6.10
CA PHE A 122 30.04 -5.73 -7.31
C PHE A 122 30.79 -5.26 -8.57
N SER A 123 31.10 -6.21 -9.45
CA SER A 123 31.88 -5.97 -10.67
C SER A 123 31.24 -4.93 -11.60
N ASN A 124 29.91 -4.86 -11.66
CA ASN A 124 29.18 -3.90 -12.49
C ASN A 124 29.39 -2.45 -12.02
N LYS A 125 29.56 -2.20 -10.72
CA LYS A 125 29.86 -0.85 -10.18
C LYS A 125 31.25 -0.40 -10.62
N VAL A 126 32.22 -1.29 -10.53
CA VAL A 126 33.58 -1.03 -11.03
C VAL A 126 33.57 -0.79 -12.54
N GLN A 127 32.89 -1.66 -13.30
CA GLN A 127 32.74 -1.53 -14.74
C GLN A 127 32.10 -0.19 -15.15
N SER A 128 31.01 0.21 -14.49
CA SER A 128 30.34 1.49 -14.75
C SER A 128 31.25 2.69 -14.50
N THR A 129 32.10 2.62 -13.47
CA THR A 129 33.09 3.67 -13.16
C THR A 129 34.15 3.76 -14.25
N LEU A 130 34.63 2.62 -14.74
CA LEU A 130 35.64 2.55 -15.81
C LEU A 130 35.09 3.04 -17.17
N ILE A 131 33.84 2.71 -17.49
CA ILE A 131 33.15 3.21 -18.69
C ILE A 131 32.99 4.73 -18.62
N LYS A 132 32.51 5.27 -17.50
CA LYS A 132 32.37 6.72 -17.29
C LYS A 132 33.70 7.46 -17.40
N ALA A 133 34.80 6.83 -16.98
CA ALA A 133 36.15 7.36 -17.11
C ALA A 133 36.73 7.21 -18.53
N GLY A 134 36.02 6.62 -19.49
CA GLY A 134 36.46 6.41 -20.86
C GLY A 134 37.60 5.39 -21.03
N ILE A 135 37.77 4.49 -20.05
CA ILE A 135 38.89 3.53 -20.05
C ILE A 135 38.54 2.27 -20.85
N ILE A 136 37.30 1.81 -20.75
CA ILE A 136 36.77 0.64 -21.47
C ILE A 136 35.41 0.97 -22.08
N ASP A 137 35.04 0.20 -23.10
CA ASP A 137 33.69 0.16 -23.63
C ASP A 137 32.77 -0.79 -22.83
N ASN A 138 31.49 -0.85 -23.22
CA ASN A 138 30.48 -1.70 -22.58
C ASN A 138 30.69 -3.20 -22.83
N ASN A 139 31.54 -3.57 -23.79
CA ASN A 139 31.71 -4.95 -24.25
C ASN A 139 32.82 -5.69 -23.48
N VAL A 140 33.57 -5.02 -22.61
CA VAL A 140 34.64 -5.65 -21.82
C VAL A 140 34.07 -6.42 -20.63
N TYR A 141 34.35 -7.72 -20.55
CA TYR A 141 34.02 -8.56 -19.40
C TYR A 141 35.21 -8.70 -18.45
N LEU A 142 35.15 -8.02 -17.29
CA LEU A 142 36.28 -7.90 -16.35
C LEU A 142 36.93 -9.22 -15.90
N PRO A 143 36.18 -10.31 -15.59
CA PRO A 143 36.78 -11.59 -15.23
C PRO A 143 37.74 -12.16 -16.27
N ILE A 144 37.50 -11.89 -17.55
CA ILE A 144 38.38 -12.34 -18.65
C ILE A 144 39.62 -11.49 -18.74
N VAL A 145 39.48 -10.17 -18.59
CA VAL A 145 40.62 -9.26 -18.53
C VAL A 145 41.58 -9.70 -17.42
N VAL A 146 41.03 -10.08 -16.26
CA VAL A 146 41.81 -10.58 -15.12
C VAL A 146 42.42 -11.97 -15.40
N GLN A 147 41.71 -12.85 -16.10
CA GLN A 147 42.29 -14.13 -16.56
C GLN A 147 43.49 -13.89 -17.50
N LEU A 148 43.37 -12.91 -18.41
CA LEU A 148 44.45 -12.53 -19.31
C LEU A 148 45.62 -11.92 -18.56
N ALA A 149 45.39 -11.06 -17.56
CA ALA A 149 46.43 -10.42 -16.77
C ALA A 149 47.49 -11.40 -16.23
N LYS A 150 47.06 -12.62 -15.83
CA LYS A 150 47.97 -13.70 -15.43
C LYS A 150 49.00 -14.05 -16.51
N SER A 151 48.59 -14.06 -17.78
CA SER A 151 49.45 -14.34 -18.93
C SER A 151 50.50 -13.25 -19.13
N PHE A 152 50.19 -12.02 -18.74
CA PHE A 152 51.09 -10.86 -18.76
C PHE A 152 51.99 -10.78 -17.51
N GLY A 153 51.90 -11.75 -16.59
CA GLY A 153 52.68 -11.75 -15.34
C GLY A 153 52.19 -10.72 -14.32
N ILE A 154 50.98 -10.18 -14.50
CA ILE A 154 50.38 -9.20 -13.60
C ILE A 154 49.69 -9.97 -12.47
N ASN A 155 50.20 -9.82 -11.25
CA ASN A 155 49.62 -10.44 -10.07
C ASN A 155 48.40 -9.64 -9.58
N THR A 156 47.34 -10.34 -9.20
CA THR A 156 46.17 -9.74 -8.54
C THR A 156 46.09 -10.18 -7.08
N ASP A 157 45.64 -9.29 -6.22
CA ASP A 157 45.40 -9.54 -4.79
C ASP A 157 43.91 -9.78 -4.47
N PHE A 158 43.08 -9.93 -5.51
CA PHE A 158 41.65 -10.14 -5.44
C PHE A 158 41.20 -11.33 -6.29
N LYS A 159 39.95 -11.73 -6.09
CA LYS A 159 39.29 -12.82 -6.82
C LYS A 159 37.84 -12.46 -7.15
N PHE A 160 37.32 -13.07 -8.20
CA PHE A 160 35.90 -12.99 -8.55
C PHE A 160 35.13 -14.16 -7.94
N HIS A 161 33.93 -13.88 -7.45
CA HIS A 161 32.96 -14.85 -6.96
C HIS A 161 31.64 -14.64 -7.70
N GLU A 162 31.14 -15.69 -8.34
CA GLU A 162 29.82 -15.68 -8.96
C GLU A 162 28.74 -15.96 -7.91
N TYR A 163 27.71 -15.13 -7.89
CA TYR A 163 26.56 -15.25 -6.98
C TYR A 163 25.28 -14.76 -7.68
N ASN A 164 24.26 -15.60 -7.80
CA ASN A 164 23.00 -15.33 -8.52
C ASN A 164 23.17 -14.68 -9.91
N GLY A 165 24.20 -15.09 -10.66
CA GLY A 165 24.53 -14.51 -11.98
C GLY A 165 25.19 -13.12 -11.93
N HIS A 166 25.49 -12.62 -10.74
CA HIS A 166 26.30 -11.42 -10.50
C HIS A 166 27.75 -11.82 -10.16
N GLN A 167 28.70 -10.95 -10.51
CA GLN A 167 30.12 -11.13 -10.21
C GLN A 167 30.53 -10.17 -9.09
N ILE A 168 31.05 -10.73 -7.98
CA ILE A 168 31.52 -9.99 -6.81
C ILE A 168 33.04 -10.07 -6.75
N ILE A 169 33.69 -8.93 -6.57
CA ILE A 169 35.14 -8.81 -6.40
C ILE A 169 35.45 -8.84 -4.90
N LEU A 170 36.20 -9.86 -4.48
CA LEU A 170 36.60 -10.10 -3.10
C LEU A 170 38.11 -9.97 -2.96
N GLY A 171 38.60 -9.52 -1.79
CA GLY A 171 40.02 -9.65 -1.46
C GLY A 171 40.44 -11.13 -1.40
N LYS A 172 41.73 -11.41 -1.62
CA LYS A 172 42.26 -12.80 -1.55
C LYS A 172 41.91 -13.50 -0.23
N ASN A 173 41.94 -12.74 0.87
CA ASN A 173 41.75 -13.23 2.23
C ASN A 173 40.28 -13.50 2.57
N HIS A 174 39.31 -12.94 1.83
CA HIS A 174 37.89 -13.13 2.14
C HIS A 174 37.44 -14.56 1.83
N ASN A 175 36.68 -15.16 2.75
CA ASN A 175 35.99 -16.41 2.47
C ASN A 175 34.74 -16.14 1.61
N SER A 176 34.70 -16.68 0.39
CA SER A 176 33.59 -16.45 -0.55
C SER A 176 32.25 -17.00 -0.05
N LYS A 177 32.25 -18.08 0.75
CA LYS A 177 31.02 -18.64 1.32
C LYS A 177 30.45 -17.74 2.41
N CYS A 178 31.31 -17.19 3.27
CA CYS A 178 30.91 -16.23 4.30
C CYS A 178 30.41 -14.91 3.70
N ALA A 179 31.02 -14.49 2.59
CA ALA A 179 30.74 -13.21 1.95
C ALA A 179 29.33 -13.08 1.36
N THR A 180 28.64 -14.19 1.15
CA THR A 180 27.31 -14.21 0.51
C THR A 180 26.33 -15.04 1.34
N SER A 181 26.56 -16.35 1.45
CA SER A 181 25.62 -17.29 2.10
C SER A 181 25.37 -16.98 3.58
N ASP A 182 26.41 -16.66 4.35
CA ASP A 182 26.26 -16.39 5.79
C ASP A 182 25.54 -15.06 6.03
N LEU A 183 25.84 -14.03 5.22
CA LEU A 183 25.14 -12.74 5.26
C LEU A 183 23.66 -12.89 4.93
N VAL A 184 23.31 -13.63 3.88
CA VAL A 184 21.92 -13.86 3.48
C VAL A 184 21.18 -14.67 4.55
N THR A 185 21.81 -15.72 5.08
CA THR A 185 21.25 -16.52 6.18
C THR A 185 21.02 -15.66 7.42
N TYR A 186 21.98 -14.79 7.74
CA TYR A 186 21.87 -13.87 8.87
C TYR A 186 20.76 -12.84 8.66
N ALA A 187 20.66 -12.25 7.46
CA ALA A 187 19.57 -11.36 7.09
C ALA A 187 18.20 -12.06 7.22
N GLY A 188 18.09 -13.33 6.81
CA GLY A 188 16.88 -14.14 7.02
C GLY A 188 16.55 -14.38 8.49
N LYS A 189 17.56 -14.61 9.36
CA LYS A 189 17.37 -14.73 10.82
C LYS A 189 16.94 -13.42 11.45
N ILE A 190 17.62 -12.32 11.12
CA ILE A 190 17.27 -10.95 11.55
C ILE A 190 15.84 -10.65 11.14
N SER A 191 15.50 -10.92 9.90
CA SER A 191 14.17 -10.67 9.41
C SER A 191 13.11 -11.51 10.13
N THR A 192 13.37 -12.80 10.33
CA THR A 192 12.48 -13.68 11.11
C THR A 192 12.24 -13.10 12.51
N TYR A 193 13.31 -12.61 13.15
CA TYR A 193 13.24 -11.92 14.43
C TYR A 193 12.32 -10.69 14.33
N PHE A 194 12.39 -9.91 13.27
CA PHE A 194 11.51 -8.75 13.05
C PHE A 194 10.21 -9.07 12.27
N GLY A 195 9.78 -10.34 12.28
CA GLY A 195 8.49 -10.74 11.73
C GLY A 195 8.40 -10.78 10.20
N GLY A 196 9.54 -10.80 9.50
CA GLY A 196 9.65 -10.83 8.05
C GLY A 196 10.20 -9.53 7.45
N LEU A 197 10.50 -8.51 8.26
CA LEU A 197 10.91 -7.20 7.78
C LEU A 197 12.12 -6.66 8.53
N PHE A 198 13.13 -6.13 7.85
CA PHE A 198 14.33 -5.57 8.49
C PHE A 198 14.92 -4.41 7.67
N SER A 199 15.84 -3.65 8.27
CA SER A 199 16.62 -2.61 7.58
C SER A 199 18.11 -2.96 7.52
N ILE A 200 18.84 -2.37 6.58
CA ILE A 200 20.29 -2.60 6.45
C ILE A 200 21.04 -2.17 7.71
N GLU A 201 20.63 -1.08 8.38
CA GLU A 201 21.28 -0.62 9.61
C GLU A 201 21.25 -1.70 10.69
N LYS A 202 20.19 -2.51 10.75
CA LYS A 202 20.07 -3.61 11.72
C LYS A 202 20.96 -4.81 11.41
N ILE A 203 21.31 -5.02 10.15
CA ILE A 203 22.32 -6.02 9.79
C ILE A 203 23.71 -5.51 10.14
N VAL A 204 23.98 -4.25 9.83
CA VAL A 204 25.29 -3.61 10.05
C VAL A 204 25.61 -3.50 11.54
N ASP A 205 24.62 -3.24 12.37
CA ASP A 205 24.76 -3.17 13.82
C ASP A 205 24.95 -4.57 14.42
N SER A 206 26.20 -4.95 14.67
CA SER A 206 26.57 -6.22 15.31
C SER A 206 26.41 -6.20 16.84
N SER A 207 26.13 -5.04 17.45
CA SER A 207 26.16 -4.87 18.92
C SER A 207 25.02 -5.62 19.64
N TRP A 208 23.88 -5.79 18.96
CA TRP A 208 22.69 -6.40 19.57
C TRP A 208 22.60 -7.92 19.34
N ASN A 209 23.39 -8.48 18.41
CA ASN A 209 23.34 -9.89 18.06
C ASN A 209 24.74 -10.53 18.03
N PRO A 210 25.08 -11.35 19.04
CA PRO A 210 26.39 -12.00 19.10
C PRO A 210 26.59 -13.06 18.00
N ALA A 211 25.54 -13.45 17.28
CA ALA A 211 25.60 -14.36 16.14
C ALA A 211 25.84 -13.65 14.79
N SER A 212 26.24 -12.38 14.80
CA SER A 212 26.61 -11.63 13.60
C SER A 212 27.76 -12.31 12.83
N PRO A 213 27.66 -12.49 11.50
CA PRO A 213 28.75 -13.01 10.69
C PRO A 213 30.00 -12.12 10.79
N TYR A 214 31.15 -12.73 11.10
CA TYR A 214 32.44 -12.05 11.19
C TYR A 214 32.78 -11.25 9.92
N PHE A 215 32.32 -11.72 8.75
CA PHE A 215 32.52 -11.05 7.48
C PHE A 215 31.95 -9.63 7.43
N ILE A 216 30.90 -9.30 8.22
CA ILE A 216 30.35 -7.94 8.29
C ILE A 216 31.43 -6.94 8.71
N ASP A 217 32.28 -7.32 9.66
CA ASP A 217 33.33 -6.47 10.19
C ASP A 217 34.56 -6.39 9.27
N GLU A 218 34.77 -7.37 8.40
CA GLU A 218 35.78 -7.32 7.34
C GLU A 218 35.42 -6.29 6.24
N ILE A 219 34.14 -5.93 6.10
CA ILE A 219 33.70 -4.94 5.11
C ILE A 219 34.02 -3.53 5.62
N PRO A 220 34.74 -2.70 4.81
CA PRO A 220 35.03 -1.32 5.18
C PRO A 220 33.77 -0.51 5.49
N SER A 221 33.78 0.20 6.61
CA SER A 221 32.60 0.89 7.16
C SER A 221 31.89 1.81 6.16
N GLU A 222 32.63 2.45 5.26
CA GLU A 222 32.11 3.44 4.32
C GLU A 222 31.30 2.82 3.17
N ILE A 223 31.52 1.53 2.86
CA ILE A 223 30.79 0.80 1.81
C ILE A 223 29.90 -0.31 2.37
N ARG A 224 29.93 -0.55 3.68
CA ARG A 224 29.30 -1.71 4.32
C ARG A 224 27.81 -1.81 4.07
N ALA A 225 27.08 -0.72 4.33
CA ALA A 225 25.64 -0.67 4.10
C ALA A 225 25.30 -0.86 2.62
N GLU A 226 26.04 -0.19 1.73
CA GLU A 226 25.83 -0.26 0.28
C GLU A 226 26.07 -1.67 -0.28
N TYR A 227 27.16 -2.33 0.14
CA TYR A 227 27.46 -3.69 -0.29
C TYR A 227 26.41 -4.69 0.18
N ILE A 228 25.99 -4.62 1.45
CA ILE A 228 24.96 -5.51 1.99
C ILE A 228 23.62 -5.25 1.28
N TYR A 229 23.27 -3.98 1.04
CA TYR A 229 22.09 -3.63 0.25
C TYR A 229 22.11 -4.27 -1.14
N ASP A 230 23.21 -4.11 -1.89
CA ASP A 230 23.33 -4.68 -3.23
C ASP A 230 23.19 -6.20 -3.17
N LEU A 231 23.88 -6.86 -2.23
CA LEU A 231 23.87 -8.31 -2.07
C LEU A 231 22.46 -8.83 -1.80
N ILE A 232 21.78 -8.26 -0.81
CA ILE A 232 20.42 -8.66 -0.46
C ILE A 232 19.45 -8.37 -1.62
N SER A 233 19.66 -7.29 -2.36
CA SER A 233 18.84 -6.98 -3.54
C SER A 233 19.01 -7.98 -4.69
N THR A 234 20.07 -8.81 -4.69
CA THR A 234 20.22 -9.91 -5.65
C THR A 234 19.48 -11.18 -5.26
N GLU A 235 18.97 -11.26 -4.03
CA GLU A 235 18.23 -12.42 -3.54
C GLU A 235 16.75 -12.33 -3.91
N HIS A 236 16.22 -13.43 -4.46
CA HIS A 236 14.79 -13.51 -4.77
C HIS A 236 13.90 -13.60 -3.53
N ASP A 237 14.45 -14.11 -2.42
CA ASP A 237 13.76 -14.23 -1.14
C ASP A 237 13.72 -12.90 -0.37
N PHE A 238 14.20 -11.80 -0.94
CA PHE A 238 14.25 -10.50 -0.31
C PHE A 238 13.66 -9.44 -1.25
N LEU A 239 12.77 -8.61 -0.73
CA LEU A 239 12.19 -7.49 -1.47
C LEU A 239 12.58 -6.17 -0.83
N SER A 240 13.23 -5.31 -1.63
CA SER A 240 13.43 -3.92 -1.27
C SER A 240 12.10 -3.17 -1.29
N ILE A 241 11.79 -2.48 -0.19
CA ILE A 241 10.60 -1.63 -0.04
C ILE A 241 10.98 -0.17 -0.34
N ALA A 242 11.70 0.48 0.58
CA ALA A 242 12.23 1.84 0.45
C ALA A 242 13.31 2.08 1.52
N HIS A 243 14.20 3.06 1.31
CA HIS A 243 15.19 3.52 2.31
C HIS A 243 16.04 2.40 2.94
N GLY A 244 16.50 1.42 2.15
CA GLY A 244 17.31 0.32 2.67
C GLY A 244 16.54 -0.67 3.55
N SER A 245 15.20 -0.66 3.50
CA SER A 245 14.37 -1.66 4.16
C SER A 245 14.02 -2.81 3.23
N PHE A 246 14.06 -4.02 3.77
CA PHE A 246 13.83 -5.26 3.06
C PHE A 246 12.82 -6.13 3.79
N TYR A 247 11.97 -6.80 3.02
CA TYR A 247 11.12 -7.86 3.51
C TYR A 247 11.67 -9.21 3.06
N THR A 248 11.74 -10.20 3.95
CA THR A 248 12.18 -11.56 3.61
C THR A 248 11.03 -12.54 3.49
N PHE A 249 11.19 -13.43 2.54
CA PHE A 249 10.33 -14.56 2.27
C PHE A 249 11.11 -15.82 2.64
N ALA A 250 11.44 -15.97 3.93
CA ALA A 250 11.92 -17.25 4.44
C ALA A 250 10.73 -18.23 4.33
N SER A 251 10.80 -19.11 3.32
CA SER A 251 9.69 -19.85 2.69
C SER A 251 8.74 -18.93 1.92
N ARG A 252 8.39 -19.29 0.67
CA ARG A 252 7.24 -18.75 -0.07
C ARG A 252 6.16 -18.49 0.93
N ASP A 253 5.91 -17.22 1.21
CA ASP A 253 5.20 -16.93 2.43
C ASP A 253 3.75 -17.35 2.24
N GLU A 254 3.44 -18.56 2.69
CA GLU A 254 2.09 -19.08 2.69
C GLU A 254 1.19 -18.06 3.39
N ARG A 255 1.69 -17.18 4.26
CA ARG A 255 0.90 -16.09 4.85
C ARG A 255 0.26 -15.18 3.80
N ILE A 256 1.01 -14.66 2.82
CA ILE A 256 0.44 -13.76 1.79
C ILE A 256 -0.47 -14.54 0.85
N SER A 257 -0.04 -15.72 0.39
CA SER A 257 -0.89 -16.56 -0.47
C SER A 257 -2.16 -17.02 0.27
N ARG A 258 -2.11 -17.37 1.56
CA ARG A 258 -3.27 -17.69 2.43
C ARG A 258 -4.19 -16.50 2.67
N ILE A 259 -3.70 -15.26 2.56
CA ILE A 259 -4.56 -14.06 2.62
C ILE A 259 -5.20 -13.80 1.24
N LEU A 260 -4.42 -13.90 0.15
CA LEU A 260 -4.88 -13.62 -1.20
C LEU A 260 -5.81 -14.71 -1.77
N LYS A 261 -5.55 -15.99 -1.48
CA LYS A 261 -6.35 -17.13 -1.94
C LYS A 261 -7.84 -16.93 -1.60
N PRO A 262 -8.25 -16.70 -0.33
CA PRO A 262 -9.64 -16.39 0.00
C PRO A 262 -10.22 -15.20 -0.77
N ILE A 263 -9.47 -14.11 -0.92
CA ILE A 263 -9.94 -12.92 -1.64
C ILE A 263 -10.33 -13.30 -3.07
N PHE A 264 -9.45 -13.94 -3.82
CA PHE A 264 -9.71 -14.28 -5.22
C PHE A 264 -10.51 -15.58 -5.43
N VAL A 265 -10.72 -16.36 -4.36
CA VAL A 265 -11.76 -17.38 -4.33
C VAL A 265 -13.14 -16.71 -4.37
N HIS A 266 -13.36 -15.63 -3.62
CA HIS A 266 -14.65 -14.94 -3.53
C HIS A 266 -14.84 -13.78 -4.52
N TYR A 267 -13.76 -13.24 -5.07
CA TYR A 267 -13.76 -12.19 -6.08
C TYR A 267 -13.13 -12.70 -7.37
N LYS A 268 -13.97 -12.95 -8.38
CA LYS A 268 -13.54 -13.40 -9.71
C LYS A 268 -13.25 -12.23 -10.67
N SER A 269 -13.70 -11.03 -10.33
CA SER A 269 -13.40 -9.80 -11.05
C SER A 269 -12.06 -9.20 -10.64
N PRO A 270 -11.40 -8.40 -11.51
CA PRO A 270 -10.22 -7.63 -11.13
C PRO A 270 -10.53 -6.65 -10.00
N LEU A 271 -9.66 -6.61 -8.98
CA LEU A 271 -9.81 -5.75 -7.80
C LEU A 271 -8.84 -4.56 -7.86
N LYS A 272 -9.23 -3.41 -7.28
CA LYS A 272 -8.34 -2.24 -7.18
C LYS A 272 -7.14 -2.52 -6.28
N VAL A 273 -5.96 -2.03 -6.68
CA VAL A 273 -4.69 -2.18 -5.92
C VAL A 273 -4.85 -1.72 -4.48
N GLU A 274 -5.38 -0.50 -4.28
CA GLU A 274 -5.59 0.11 -2.96
C GLU A 274 -6.38 -0.79 -2.00
N ARG A 275 -7.30 -1.60 -2.51
CA ARG A 275 -8.18 -2.48 -1.71
C ARG A 275 -7.50 -3.79 -1.37
N VAL A 276 -6.81 -4.39 -2.33
CA VAL A 276 -6.06 -5.64 -2.15
C VAL A 276 -4.89 -5.41 -1.18
N VAL A 277 -4.12 -4.35 -1.40
CA VAL A 277 -2.99 -3.98 -0.52
C VAL A 277 -3.47 -3.62 0.88
N SER A 278 -4.55 -2.85 1.02
CA SER A 278 -5.10 -2.53 2.34
C SER A 278 -5.62 -3.76 3.09
N ALA A 279 -6.20 -4.74 2.37
CA ALA A 279 -6.62 -6.01 2.97
C ALA A 279 -5.40 -6.83 3.46
N LEU A 280 -4.33 -6.88 2.66
CA LEU A 280 -3.05 -7.48 3.06
C LEU A 280 -2.48 -6.81 4.32
N LYS A 281 -2.37 -5.47 4.33
CA LYS A 281 -1.88 -4.70 5.49
C LYS A 281 -2.70 -5.03 6.74
N ARG A 282 -4.04 -5.04 6.67
CA ARG A 282 -4.90 -5.38 7.83
C ARG A 282 -4.67 -6.79 8.35
N ALA A 283 -4.56 -7.77 7.46
CA ALA A 283 -4.30 -9.16 7.83
C ALA A 283 -2.95 -9.32 8.53
N LEU A 284 -1.90 -8.70 7.98
CA LEU A 284 -0.56 -8.72 8.53
C LEU A 284 -0.50 -7.99 9.88
N THR A 285 -1.10 -6.80 9.98
CA THR A 285 -1.24 -6.03 11.24
C THR A 285 -1.85 -6.87 12.35
N HIS A 286 -2.93 -7.59 12.06
CA HIS A 286 -3.56 -8.47 13.03
C HIS A 286 -2.63 -9.61 13.48
N ASN A 287 -1.91 -10.24 12.54
CA ASN A 287 -0.96 -11.30 12.86
C ASN A 287 0.19 -10.80 13.76
N PHE A 288 0.69 -9.59 13.54
CA PHE A 288 1.71 -8.98 14.40
C PHE A 288 1.19 -8.64 15.81
N ARG A 289 -0.08 -8.23 15.93
CA ARG A 289 -0.70 -7.90 17.23
C ARG A 289 -1.00 -9.13 18.11
N ARG A 290 -1.00 -10.35 17.56
CA ARG A 290 -1.21 -11.59 18.33
C ARG A 290 0.00 -12.01 19.16
N ASN A 291 1.20 -11.54 18.81
CA ASN A 291 2.42 -11.87 19.53
C ASN A 291 2.75 -10.69 20.46
N ALA A 292 2.61 -10.89 21.77
CA ALA A 292 3.00 -9.91 22.78
C ALA A 292 4.54 -9.77 22.77
N ASP A 293 5.02 -8.83 21.98
CA ASP A 293 6.42 -8.71 21.62
C ASP A 293 6.85 -7.24 21.66
N ALA A 294 8.00 -6.96 22.28
CA ALA A 294 8.58 -5.61 22.32
C ALA A 294 8.81 -5.00 20.93
N ARG A 295 8.84 -5.84 19.87
CA ARG A 295 9.06 -5.46 18.46
C ARG A 295 7.78 -5.05 17.73
N GLN A 296 6.62 -5.26 18.34
CA GLN A 296 5.31 -5.09 17.69
C GLN A 296 5.12 -3.70 17.08
N ASN A 297 5.48 -2.62 17.80
CA ASN A 297 5.27 -1.26 17.31
C ASN A 297 6.17 -0.95 16.10
N ALA A 298 7.43 -1.39 16.11
CA ALA A 298 8.34 -1.20 14.98
C ALA A 298 7.87 -1.95 13.72
N CYS A 299 7.37 -3.18 13.87
CA CYS A 299 6.79 -3.95 12.76
C CYS A 299 5.52 -3.27 12.20
N LEU A 300 4.67 -2.71 13.07
CA LEU A 300 3.46 -2.00 12.66
C LEU A 300 3.78 -0.69 11.92
N ASP A 301 4.70 0.12 12.42
CA ASP A 301 5.11 1.38 11.80
C ASP A 301 5.69 1.17 10.39
N LEU A 302 6.46 0.10 10.22
CA LEU A 302 7.05 -0.20 8.92
C LEU A 302 6.04 -0.81 7.95
N LEU A 303 5.11 -1.65 8.43
CA LEU A 303 4.00 -2.14 7.62
C LEU A 303 3.11 -0.97 7.16
N GLU A 304 2.91 0.05 7.99
CA GLU A 304 2.22 1.27 7.54
C GLU A 304 2.99 1.98 6.42
N LYS A 305 4.32 2.03 6.48
CA LYS A 305 5.19 2.65 5.46
C LYS A 305 5.44 1.80 4.21
N SER A 306 4.95 0.56 4.16
CA SER A 306 5.27 -0.39 3.08
C SER A 306 4.47 -0.18 1.79
N ASP A 307 3.97 1.04 1.55
CA ASP A 307 2.97 1.46 0.55
C ASP A 307 2.83 0.57 -0.70
N ASP A 308 3.48 0.93 -1.80
CA ASP A 308 3.38 0.20 -3.07
C ASP A 308 4.21 -1.09 -3.06
N ALA A 309 5.10 -1.27 -2.08
CA ALA A 309 6.03 -2.38 -2.05
C ALA A 309 5.33 -3.75 -1.91
N LEU A 310 4.20 -3.81 -1.18
CA LEU A 310 3.41 -5.05 -1.10
C LEU A 310 2.78 -5.44 -2.43
N ASP A 311 2.43 -4.46 -3.27
CA ASP A 311 1.89 -4.74 -4.60
C ASP A 311 3.01 -5.20 -5.56
N ASP A 312 4.13 -4.48 -5.56
CA ASP A 312 5.34 -4.84 -6.31
C ASP A 312 5.81 -6.27 -5.98
N TYR A 313 5.74 -6.65 -4.69
CA TYR A 313 6.02 -8.01 -4.25
C TYR A 313 5.15 -9.03 -4.99
N CYS A 314 3.84 -8.84 -4.91
CA CYS A 314 2.87 -9.78 -5.43
C CYS A 314 2.99 -9.93 -6.95
N LEU A 315 3.36 -8.85 -7.65
CA LEU A 315 3.65 -8.87 -9.08
C LEU A 315 4.94 -9.64 -9.40
N LYS A 316 6.05 -9.34 -8.71
CA LYS A 316 7.35 -9.99 -8.94
C LYS A 316 7.33 -11.50 -8.64
N THR A 317 6.57 -11.90 -7.62
CA THR A 317 6.40 -13.32 -7.25
C THR A 317 5.33 -14.04 -8.07
N GLY A 318 4.61 -13.33 -8.94
CA GLY A 318 3.48 -13.82 -9.72
C GLY A 318 2.34 -14.38 -8.88
N LEU A 319 2.19 -13.91 -7.62
CA LEU A 319 0.99 -14.11 -6.80
C LEU A 319 -0.18 -13.28 -7.35
N LEU A 320 0.12 -12.09 -7.87
CA LEU A 320 -0.81 -11.24 -8.59
C LEU A 320 -0.26 -10.92 -9.97
N GLN A 321 -1.15 -10.53 -10.87
CA GLN A 321 -0.79 -9.96 -12.17
C GLN A 321 -1.63 -8.72 -12.46
N VAL A 322 -1.10 -7.85 -13.32
CA VAL A 322 -1.80 -6.65 -13.74
C VAL A 322 -2.89 -7.02 -14.74
N SER A 323 -4.14 -6.66 -14.44
CA SER A 323 -5.25 -6.77 -15.40
C SER A 323 -5.38 -5.49 -16.23
N LYS A 324 -5.42 -4.34 -15.55
CA LYS A 324 -5.37 -2.99 -16.13
C LYS A 324 -4.69 -2.06 -15.11
N PRO A 325 -4.23 -0.86 -15.50
CA PRO A 325 -3.61 0.09 -14.56
C PRO A 325 -4.50 0.29 -13.32
N GLY A 326 -3.93 0.10 -12.13
CA GLY A 326 -4.64 0.19 -10.84
C GLY A 326 -5.48 -1.04 -10.44
N TYR A 327 -5.46 -2.14 -11.21
CA TYR A 327 -6.24 -3.37 -10.92
C TYR A 327 -5.39 -4.64 -10.95
N ARG A 328 -5.75 -5.61 -10.11
CA ARG A 328 -5.05 -6.89 -9.92
C ARG A 328 -5.99 -8.08 -10.09
N THR A 329 -5.44 -9.15 -10.66
CA THR A 329 -6.03 -10.49 -10.73
C THR A 329 -5.03 -11.51 -10.17
N PRO A 330 -5.46 -12.75 -9.86
CA PRO A 330 -4.54 -13.83 -9.50
C PRO A 330 -3.46 -14.01 -10.55
N GLY A 331 -2.20 -14.14 -10.11
CA GLY A 331 -1.11 -14.59 -10.96
C GLY A 331 -0.99 -16.12 -10.98
N GLU A 332 -0.14 -16.63 -11.87
CA GLU A 332 0.06 -18.07 -12.08
C GLU A 332 0.46 -18.83 -10.81
N TYR A 333 1.19 -18.17 -9.89
CA TYR A 333 1.71 -18.79 -8.68
C TYR A 333 0.76 -18.75 -7.47
N LEU A 334 -0.42 -18.10 -7.58
CA LEU A 334 -1.33 -18.02 -6.43
C LEU A 334 -1.94 -19.37 -6.05
N TYR A 335 -2.21 -20.24 -7.02
CA TYR A 335 -2.92 -21.53 -6.83
C TYR A 335 -2.05 -22.75 -7.15
N LEU A 336 -0.76 -22.58 -7.39
CA LEU A 336 0.14 -23.68 -7.81
C LEU A 336 0.36 -24.76 -6.72
N GLU A 337 -0.04 -24.48 -5.48
CA GLU A 337 -0.16 -25.49 -4.42
C GLU A 337 -1.50 -26.21 -4.55
N SER A 338 -1.46 -27.47 -4.98
CA SER A 338 -2.59 -28.39 -5.22
C SER A 338 -3.33 -28.84 -3.95
N GLN A 339 -3.30 -28.05 -2.86
CA GLN A 339 -4.08 -28.32 -1.67
C GLN A 339 -5.43 -27.58 -1.73
N PRO A 340 -6.54 -28.26 -1.39
CA PRO A 340 -7.83 -27.59 -1.24
C PRO A 340 -7.70 -26.47 -0.20
N VAL A 341 -8.28 -25.30 -0.49
CA VAL A 341 -8.26 -24.17 0.43
C VAL A 341 -9.17 -24.51 1.62
N GLU A 342 -8.62 -25.07 2.69
CA GLU A 342 -9.32 -25.14 3.96
C GLU A 342 -9.49 -23.71 4.50
N LEU A 343 -10.72 -23.20 4.41
CA LEU A 343 -11.06 -21.87 4.89
C LEU A 343 -11.12 -21.89 6.42
N SER A 344 -10.25 -21.13 7.08
CA SER A 344 -10.33 -20.93 8.52
C SER A 344 -11.68 -20.35 8.94
N ASP A 345 -12.10 -20.63 10.17
CA ASP A 345 -13.34 -20.06 10.75
C ASP A 345 -13.42 -18.54 10.62
N THR A 346 -12.27 -17.87 10.74
CA THR A 346 -12.17 -16.42 10.55
C THR A 346 -12.64 -15.99 9.16
N ILE A 347 -12.21 -16.72 8.13
CA ILE A 347 -12.62 -16.44 6.75
C ILE A 347 -14.08 -16.79 6.55
N ASN A 348 -14.56 -17.92 7.09
CA ASN A 348 -15.97 -18.31 6.99
C ASN A 348 -16.90 -17.23 7.57
N TYR A 349 -16.58 -16.68 8.74
CA TYR A 349 -17.37 -15.59 9.33
C TYR A 349 -17.24 -14.28 8.55
N GLN A 350 -16.09 -13.99 7.95
CA GLN A 350 -15.95 -12.86 7.03
C GLN A 350 -16.76 -13.05 5.74
N VAL A 351 -16.95 -14.28 5.25
CA VAL A 351 -17.83 -14.56 4.10
C VAL A 351 -19.29 -14.29 4.46
N ILE A 352 -19.74 -14.69 5.66
CA ILE A 352 -21.09 -14.37 6.15
C ILE A 352 -21.29 -12.85 6.19
N ALA A 353 -20.31 -12.12 6.70
CA ALA A 353 -20.29 -10.66 6.71
C ALA A 353 -20.30 -10.05 5.29
N LEU A 354 -19.46 -10.57 4.38
CA LEU A 354 -19.43 -10.12 3.00
C LEU A 354 -20.76 -10.35 2.28
N ASN A 355 -21.39 -11.50 2.49
CA ASN A 355 -22.69 -11.80 1.90
C ASN A 355 -23.77 -10.88 2.44
N ALA A 356 -23.74 -10.54 3.74
CA ALA A 356 -24.65 -9.54 4.31
C ALA A 356 -24.47 -8.18 3.63
N ILE A 357 -23.23 -7.73 3.41
CA ILE A 357 -22.93 -6.48 2.70
C ILE A 357 -23.42 -6.54 1.24
N LYS A 358 -23.07 -7.60 0.51
CA LYS A 358 -23.44 -7.75 -0.91
C LYS A 358 -24.96 -7.80 -1.10
N SER A 359 -25.67 -8.50 -0.23
CA SER A 359 -27.13 -8.65 -0.28
C SER A 359 -27.90 -7.40 0.19
N ASN A 360 -27.24 -6.44 0.83
CA ASN A 360 -27.86 -5.18 1.25
C ASN A 360 -28.14 -4.22 0.09
N GLY A 361 -27.55 -4.44 -1.09
CA GLY A 361 -27.70 -3.55 -2.25
C GLY A 361 -26.94 -2.21 -2.14
N GLY A 362 -26.20 -1.99 -1.05
CA GLY A 362 -25.38 -0.82 -0.81
C GLY A 362 -24.52 -0.97 0.45
N PRO A 363 -23.64 0.01 0.77
CA PRO A 363 -22.78 -0.04 1.96
C PRO A 363 -23.58 -0.24 3.25
N LEU A 364 -23.09 -1.08 4.15
CA LEU A 364 -23.70 -1.28 5.48
C LEU A 364 -22.98 -0.42 6.51
N ASP A 365 -23.70 0.33 7.35
CA ASP A 365 -23.11 0.97 8.53
C ASP A 365 -22.88 -0.04 9.67
N SER A 366 -22.06 0.30 10.66
CA SER A 366 -21.75 -0.55 11.81
C SER A 366 -22.96 -1.05 12.61
N MET A 367 -24.03 -0.25 12.76
CA MET A 367 -25.22 -0.68 13.50
C MET A 367 -26.00 -1.72 12.70
N SER A 368 -26.20 -1.45 11.41
CA SER A 368 -26.86 -2.38 10.49
C SER A 368 -26.07 -3.69 10.34
N MET A 369 -24.74 -3.58 10.23
CA MET A 369 -23.83 -4.74 10.21
C MET A 369 -23.94 -5.56 11.51
N GLY A 370 -23.94 -4.90 12.67
CA GLY A 370 -24.11 -5.57 13.96
C GLY A 370 -25.45 -6.29 14.09
N LYS A 371 -26.54 -5.70 13.56
CA LYS A 371 -27.87 -6.31 13.53
C LYS A 371 -27.91 -7.53 12.62
N GLU A 372 -27.37 -7.43 11.42
CA GLU A 372 -27.35 -8.53 10.44
C GLU A 372 -26.54 -9.74 10.92
N LEU A 373 -25.48 -9.50 11.69
CA LEU A 373 -24.59 -10.56 12.19
C LEU A 373 -24.97 -11.09 13.57
N LYS A 374 -26.00 -10.52 14.21
CA LYS A 374 -26.44 -10.92 15.55
C LYS A 374 -26.85 -12.40 15.53
N GLY A 375 -26.19 -13.21 16.36
CA GLY A 375 -26.43 -14.65 16.47
C GLY A 375 -25.82 -15.50 15.33
N LYS A 376 -25.21 -14.89 14.31
CA LYS A 376 -24.56 -15.59 13.19
C LYS A 376 -23.05 -15.75 13.38
N ILE A 377 -22.43 -14.95 14.24
CA ILE A 377 -20.98 -14.94 14.48
C ILE A 377 -20.68 -14.98 15.99
N PRO A 378 -19.77 -15.86 16.46
CA PRO A 378 -19.35 -15.89 17.86
C PRO A 378 -18.58 -14.63 18.28
N ASP A 379 -18.66 -14.26 19.56
CA ASP A 379 -18.04 -13.05 20.10
C ASP A 379 -16.52 -12.99 19.88
N ALA A 380 -15.83 -14.14 19.96
CA ALA A 380 -14.40 -14.26 19.72
C ALA A 380 -13.96 -13.80 18.32
N PHE A 381 -14.87 -13.85 17.33
CA PHE A 381 -14.58 -13.50 15.93
C PHE A 381 -14.98 -12.07 15.56
N LYS A 382 -15.72 -11.35 16.42
CA LYS A 382 -16.12 -9.95 16.17
C LYS A 382 -14.94 -9.02 15.81
N PRO A 383 -13.74 -9.13 16.43
CA PRO A 383 -12.59 -8.30 16.03
C PRO A 383 -12.19 -8.46 14.56
N PHE A 384 -12.31 -9.67 14.00
CA PHE A 384 -11.97 -9.96 12.60
C PHE A 384 -12.97 -9.39 11.61
N ILE A 385 -14.20 -9.17 12.07
CA ILE A 385 -15.27 -8.59 11.28
C ILE A 385 -15.18 -7.06 11.28
N PHE A 386 -15.09 -6.45 12.48
CA PHE A 386 -15.21 -5.00 12.62
C PHE A 386 -13.87 -4.26 12.63
N SER A 387 -12.78 -4.92 13.02
CA SER A 387 -11.46 -4.28 13.16
C SER A 387 -10.49 -4.67 12.05
N TYR A 388 -10.48 -5.94 11.64
CA TYR A 388 -9.52 -6.46 10.65
C TYR A 388 -10.17 -7.20 9.48
N PRO A 389 -11.16 -6.62 8.77
CA PRO A 389 -11.76 -7.29 7.63
C PRO A 389 -10.79 -7.37 6.44
N THR A 390 -10.69 -8.53 5.82
CA THR A 390 -9.82 -8.82 4.67
C THR A 390 -10.62 -9.08 3.40
N LEU A 391 -11.87 -9.55 3.51
CA LEU A 391 -12.76 -9.80 2.36
C LEU A 391 -13.64 -8.60 1.97
N TYR A 392 -13.62 -7.53 2.76
CA TYR A 392 -14.32 -6.28 2.48
C TYR A 392 -13.52 -5.14 3.11
N TYR A 393 -13.84 -3.91 2.75
CA TYR A 393 -13.20 -2.73 3.30
C TYR A 393 -14.21 -1.88 4.04
N LYS A 394 -13.71 -0.96 4.86
CA LYS A 394 -14.53 -0.02 5.61
C LYS A 394 -14.03 1.39 5.40
N GLU A 395 -14.95 2.34 5.34
CA GLU A 395 -14.69 3.77 5.23
C GLU A 395 -15.42 4.51 6.36
N GLY A 396 -14.71 5.34 7.12
CA GLY A 396 -15.29 6.07 8.25
C GLY A 396 -14.29 6.40 9.36
N GLY A 397 -14.77 7.13 10.37
CA GLY A 397 -13.98 7.63 11.50
C GLY A 397 -13.84 6.65 12.67
N GLY A 398 -14.19 5.36 12.52
CA GLY A 398 -14.05 4.35 13.56
C GLY A 398 -15.31 3.51 13.80
N ARG A 399 -15.24 2.56 14.76
CA ARG A 399 -16.17 1.43 14.92
C ARG A 399 -17.68 1.75 14.90
N ARG A 400 -18.13 2.97 15.22
CA ARG A 400 -19.56 3.34 15.20
C ARG A 400 -20.00 4.05 13.91
N ASN A 401 -19.08 4.57 13.11
CA ASN A 401 -19.34 5.39 11.93
C ASN A 401 -18.69 4.81 10.65
N ASP A 402 -18.36 3.52 10.68
CA ASP A 402 -17.73 2.83 9.55
C ASP A 402 -18.82 2.28 8.60
N TYR A 403 -18.63 2.48 7.30
CA TYR A 403 -19.40 1.88 6.22
C TYR A 403 -18.62 0.72 5.60
N TYR A 404 -19.18 -0.48 5.64
CA TYR A 404 -18.59 -1.71 5.09
C TYR A 404 -19.02 -1.90 3.63
N LYS A 405 -18.04 -2.16 2.76
CA LYS A 405 -18.20 -2.25 1.31
C LYS A 405 -17.44 -3.46 0.72
N PRO A 406 -17.97 -4.17 -0.31
CA PRO A 406 -17.26 -5.24 -0.99
C PRO A 406 -16.01 -4.70 -1.71
N LEU A 407 -14.93 -5.49 -1.81
CA LEU A 407 -13.70 -5.04 -2.50
C LEU A 407 -13.89 -4.67 -3.98
N ASP A 408 -14.93 -5.17 -4.65
CA ASP A 408 -15.28 -4.86 -6.05
C ASP A 408 -16.35 -3.77 -6.18
N ASP A 409 -16.93 -3.27 -5.07
CA ASP A 409 -18.16 -2.47 -5.01
C ASP A 409 -19.37 -3.09 -5.73
N ILE A 410 -19.35 -4.40 -5.98
CA ILE A 410 -20.47 -5.10 -6.62
C ILE A 410 -21.38 -5.65 -5.54
N TYR A 411 -22.62 -5.17 -5.55
CA TYR A 411 -23.71 -5.65 -4.71
C TYR A 411 -24.57 -6.61 -5.53
N ILE A 412 -25.15 -7.61 -4.87
CA ILE A 412 -26.11 -8.51 -5.53
C ILE A 412 -27.38 -7.68 -5.72
N PRO A 413 -27.86 -7.49 -6.96
CA PRO A 413 -29.18 -6.92 -7.19
C PRO A 413 -30.18 -7.88 -6.56
N SER A 414 -30.88 -7.44 -5.52
CA SER A 414 -31.87 -8.28 -4.87
C SER A 414 -32.96 -8.67 -5.87
N GLU A 415 -33.01 -9.94 -6.29
CA GLU A 415 -34.24 -10.53 -6.80
C GLU A 415 -35.29 -10.42 -5.68
N ARG A 416 -36.26 -9.55 -5.93
CA ARG A 416 -37.38 -9.14 -5.09
C ARG A 416 -37.83 -10.18 -4.04
N ILE A 417 -37.34 -10.05 -2.80
CA ILE A 417 -38.27 -9.60 -1.76
C ILE A 417 -38.19 -8.08 -1.83
N VAL A 418 -39.23 -7.45 -2.38
CA VAL A 418 -39.39 -6.00 -2.29
C VAL A 418 -39.45 -5.66 -0.80
N ARG A 419 -38.33 -5.28 -0.19
CA ARG A 419 -38.39 -4.16 0.72
C ARG A 419 -38.50 -2.94 -0.19
N PRO A 420 -39.59 -2.17 -0.09
CA PRO A 420 -39.79 -1.05 -1.00
C PRO A 420 -38.56 -0.17 -0.91
N ILE A 421 -38.10 0.37 -2.06
CA ILE A 421 -37.46 1.68 -2.07
C ILE A 421 -38.29 2.50 -1.10
N ASP A 422 -37.70 2.95 0.01
CA ASP A 422 -38.48 3.79 0.90
C ASP A 422 -38.74 5.07 0.10
N THR A 423 -39.89 5.12 -0.57
CA THR A 423 -40.35 6.26 -1.37
C THR A 423 -40.35 7.52 -0.51
N ARG A 424 -40.30 7.38 0.83
CA ARG A 424 -40.11 8.48 1.77
C ARG A 424 -38.75 9.16 1.62
N MET A 425 -37.66 8.47 1.28
CA MET A 425 -36.35 9.12 1.09
C MET A 425 -36.31 9.96 -0.20
N GLU A 426 -36.81 9.41 -1.31
CA GLU A 426 -37.00 10.16 -2.56
C GLU A 426 -37.99 11.32 -2.38
N ARG A 427 -39.05 11.10 -1.59
CA ARG A 427 -40.02 12.13 -1.22
C ARG A 427 -39.41 13.20 -0.32
N ILE A 428 -38.53 12.84 0.62
CA ILE A 428 -37.76 13.78 1.44
C ILE A 428 -36.91 14.66 0.54
N ASP A 429 -36.14 14.09 -0.40
CA ASP A 429 -35.31 14.85 -1.33
C ASP A 429 -36.17 15.77 -2.22
N SER A 430 -37.32 15.29 -2.70
CA SER A 430 -38.28 16.11 -3.45
C SER A 430 -38.84 17.27 -2.62
N ILE A 431 -39.15 17.04 -1.35
CA ILE A 431 -39.66 18.10 -0.45
C ILE A 431 -38.57 19.12 -0.15
N LYS A 432 -37.32 18.70 0.07
CA LYS A 432 -36.19 19.64 0.28
C LYS A 432 -36.04 20.60 -0.90
N ILE A 433 -36.15 20.10 -2.13
CA ILE A 433 -36.12 20.92 -3.34
C ILE A 433 -37.29 21.92 -3.33
N LYS A 434 -38.52 21.45 -3.06
CA LYS A 434 -39.72 22.30 -3.00
C LYS A 434 -39.64 23.39 -1.93
N ILE A 435 -39.11 23.08 -0.74
CA ILE A 435 -38.92 24.06 0.34
C ILE A 435 -37.96 25.15 -0.12
N ASN A 436 -36.81 24.78 -0.69
CA ASN A 436 -35.84 25.74 -1.21
C ASN A 436 -36.41 26.61 -2.34
N ASP A 437 -37.19 26.03 -3.25
CA ASP A 437 -37.84 26.78 -4.32
C ASP A 437 -38.86 27.79 -3.76
N VAL A 438 -39.68 27.40 -2.78
CA VAL A 438 -40.66 28.28 -2.14
C VAL A 438 -39.97 29.39 -1.35
N ILE A 439 -38.88 29.09 -0.62
CA ILE A 439 -38.11 30.09 0.11
C ILE A 439 -37.54 31.13 -0.86
N ARG A 440 -36.92 30.69 -1.97
CA ARG A 440 -36.37 31.58 -3.01
C ARG A 440 -37.45 32.44 -3.68
N GLU A 441 -38.62 31.86 -3.97
CA GLU A 441 -39.73 32.61 -4.54
C GLU A 441 -40.25 33.69 -3.58
N LEU A 442 -40.35 33.39 -2.29
CA LEU A 442 -40.76 34.35 -1.25
C LEU A 442 -39.86 35.59 -1.16
N GLU A 443 -38.60 35.49 -1.59
CA GLU A 443 -37.67 36.63 -1.63
C GLU A 443 -37.93 37.60 -2.77
N SER A 444 -38.53 37.09 -3.86
CA SER A 444 -38.74 37.84 -5.10
C SER A 444 -40.10 38.54 -5.17
N MET A 445 -40.92 38.46 -4.11
CA MET A 445 -42.34 38.86 -4.13
C MET A 445 -42.64 40.05 -3.21
N ASP A 446 -43.18 41.12 -3.80
CA ASP A 446 -43.61 42.34 -3.08
C ASP A 446 -45.12 42.40 -2.75
N VAL A 447 -45.92 41.40 -3.16
CA VAL A 447 -47.39 41.44 -3.00
C VAL A 447 -47.85 40.63 -1.78
N LEU A 448 -48.48 41.30 -0.80
CA LEU A 448 -48.87 40.73 0.50
C LEU A 448 -49.73 39.44 0.41
N GLY A 449 -50.65 39.35 -0.56
CA GLY A 449 -51.55 38.20 -0.71
C GLY A 449 -50.86 36.92 -1.20
N THR A 450 -49.86 37.04 -2.07
CA THR A 450 -49.07 35.90 -2.56
C THR A 450 -48.05 35.44 -1.54
N VAL A 451 -47.47 36.37 -0.75
CA VAL A 451 -46.56 36.06 0.37
C VAL A 451 -47.25 35.18 1.42
N LEU A 452 -48.49 35.48 1.80
CA LEU A 452 -49.25 34.66 2.76
C LEU A 452 -49.53 33.24 2.24
N THR A 453 -49.81 33.11 0.95
CA THR A 453 -50.09 31.81 0.31
C THR A 453 -48.84 30.93 0.28
N LYS A 454 -47.70 31.53 -0.08
CA LYS A 454 -46.40 30.83 -0.14
C LYS A 454 -45.84 30.52 1.24
N THR A 455 -46.05 31.37 2.24
CA THR A 455 -45.71 31.08 3.64
C THR A 455 -46.50 29.87 4.16
N ARG A 456 -47.79 29.74 3.81
CA ARG A 456 -48.59 28.55 4.16
C ARG A 456 -48.10 27.29 3.45
N ALA A 457 -47.67 27.40 2.19
CA ALA A 457 -47.08 26.29 1.45
C ALA A 457 -45.74 25.84 2.07
N GLU A 458 -44.89 26.79 2.46
CA GLU A 458 -43.63 26.53 3.19
C GLU A 458 -43.91 25.75 4.49
N GLN A 459 -44.85 26.21 5.30
CA GLN A 459 -45.22 25.55 6.56
C GLN A 459 -45.78 24.13 6.32
N ALA A 460 -46.58 23.94 5.28
CA ALA A 460 -47.11 22.62 4.92
C ALA A 460 -46.00 21.63 4.51
N LEU A 461 -45.05 22.09 3.70
CA LEU A 461 -43.90 21.30 3.24
C LEU A 461 -42.95 20.98 4.40
N LEU A 462 -42.67 21.95 5.28
CA LEU A 462 -41.83 21.75 6.45
C LEU A 462 -42.42 20.72 7.42
N ARG A 463 -43.74 20.74 7.60
CA ARG A 463 -44.47 19.74 8.38
C ARG A 463 -44.40 18.36 7.74
N GLU A 464 -44.60 18.27 6.43
CA GLU A 464 -44.45 17.01 5.70
C GLU A 464 -43.04 16.44 5.84
N TYR A 465 -42.02 17.29 5.74
CA TYR A 465 -40.62 16.93 5.92
C TYR A 465 -40.33 16.33 7.30
N LEU A 466 -40.73 17.01 8.38
CA LEU A 466 -40.49 16.54 9.76
C LEU A 466 -41.23 15.23 10.07
N LEU A 467 -42.47 15.08 9.57
CA LEU A 467 -43.25 13.85 9.70
C LEU A 467 -42.60 12.68 8.96
N LEU A 468 -42.13 12.91 7.73
CA LEU A 468 -41.44 11.88 6.95
C LEU A 468 -40.11 11.48 7.60
N GLN A 469 -39.31 12.45 8.08
CA GLN A 469 -38.09 12.14 8.83
C GLN A 469 -38.38 11.19 10.00
N GLN A 470 -39.37 11.53 10.83
CA GLN A 470 -39.70 10.72 12.00
C GLN A 470 -40.25 9.33 11.62
N SER A 471 -41.00 9.22 10.52
CA SER A 471 -41.50 7.95 10.00
C SER A 471 -40.36 7.04 9.49
N VAL A 472 -39.34 7.63 8.85
CA VAL A 472 -38.13 6.91 8.39
C VAL A 472 -37.35 6.36 9.59
N PHE A 473 -37.19 7.15 10.67
CA PHE A 473 -36.52 6.70 11.89
C PHE A 473 -37.31 5.64 12.67
N SER A 474 -38.65 5.69 12.63
CA SER A 474 -39.52 4.81 13.41
C SER A 474 -39.94 3.53 12.68
N GLY A 475 -39.73 3.46 11.36
CA GLY A 475 -39.96 2.26 10.54
C GLY A 475 -41.43 1.88 10.30
N ASN A 476 -42.39 2.75 10.65
CA ASN A 476 -43.83 2.51 10.52
C ASN A 476 -44.52 3.71 9.83
N GLU A 477 -45.38 3.45 8.84
CA GLU A 477 -46.30 4.41 8.20
C GLU A 477 -47.64 4.45 8.93
N ASN A 478 -47.64 4.87 10.18
CA ASN A 478 -48.89 5.20 10.84
C ASN A 478 -49.17 6.69 10.62
N ASP A 479 -50.45 7.09 10.55
CA ASP A 479 -50.86 8.50 10.54
C ASP A 479 -50.62 9.19 11.91
N VAL A 480 -49.59 8.78 12.65
CA VAL A 480 -49.23 9.28 13.97
C VAL A 480 -47.74 9.63 14.03
N GLY A 481 -47.43 10.76 14.65
CA GLY A 481 -46.08 11.21 14.93
C GLY A 481 -45.91 11.52 16.42
N ILE A 482 -44.67 11.74 16.85
CA ILE A 482 -44.27 12.01 18.23
C ILE A 482 -43.94 13.49 18.35
N CYS A 483 -44.51 14.17 19.34
CA CYS A 483 -44.14 15.56 19.65
C CYS A 483 -42.74 15.62 20.30
N ASP A 484 -41.86 16.49 19.82
CA ASP A 484 -40.48 16.63 20.31
C ASP A 484 -40.37 17.20 21.73
N ILE A 485 -41.43 17.82 22.26
CA ILE A 485 -41.50 18.36 23.63
C ILE A 485 -42.09 17.33 24.60
N CYS A 486 -43.37 16.98 24.41
CA CYS A 486 -44.05 16.09 25.37
C CYS A 486 -43.79 14.61 25.09
N GLY A 487 -43.23 14.26 23.93
CA GLY A 487 -42.90 12.89 23.52
C GLY A 487 -44.10 11.93 23.46
N SER A 488 -45.32 12.45 23.43
CA SER A 488 -46.53 11.67 23.19
C SER A 488 -46.76 11.46 21.70
N SER A 489 -47.37 10.34 21.34
CA SER A 489 -47.82 10.04 19.98
C SER A 489 -49.16 10.72 19.70
N TRP A 490 -49.28 11.39 18.56
CA TRP A 490 -50.44 12.14 18.12
C TRP A 490 -50.75 11.86 16.66
N PRO A 491 -52.03 11.88 16.24
CA PRO A 491 -52.38 11.91 14.83
C PRO A 491 -51.66 13.06 14.12
N HIS A 492 -51.19 12.84 12.88
CA HIS A 492 -50.49 13.85 12.08
C HIS A 492 -51.24 15.19 12.07
N ALA A 493 -52.57 15.15 11.99
CA ALA A 493 -53.47 16.31 11.99
C ALA A 493 -53.28 17.28 13.18
N ILE A 494 -52.76 16.82 14.32
CA ILE A 494 -52.57 17.63 15.55
C ILE A 494 -51.11 18.12 15.69
N LEU A 495 -50.19 17.59 14.87
CA LEU A 495 -48.77 17.95 14.88
C LEU A 495 -48.50 19.12 13.95
N ILE A 496 -47.64 20.04 14.39
CA ILE A 496 -47.31 21.31 13.75
C ILE A 496 -45.78 21.38 13.59
N ALA A 497 -45.32 21.95 12.47
CA ALA A 497 -43.92 22.33 12.29
C ALA A 497 -43.65 23.67 13.01
N ALA A 498 -43.31 23.58 14.29
CA ALA A 498 -43.11 24.75 15.11
C ALA A 498 -41.69 25.29 14.91
N HIS A 499 -41.59 26.56 14.51
CA HIS A 499 -40.30 27.22 14.41
C HIS A 499 -39.75 27.51 15.81
N VAL A 500 -38.49 27.14 16.03
CA VAL A 500 -37.82 27.39 17.32
C VAL A 500 -37.53 28.87 17.50
N LYS A 501 -37.00 29.52 16.46
CA LYS A 501 -36.94 30.98 16.34
C LYS A 501 -38.15 31.46 15.53
N PRO A 502 -38.98 32.40 16.01
CA PRO A 502 -40.18 32.84 15.28
C PRO A 502 -39.87 33.22 13.84
N ARG A 503 -40.64 32.68 12.88
CA ARG A 503 -40.39 32.81 11.44
C ARG A 503 -40.27 34.26 10.94
N SER A 504 -40.99 35.19 11.59
CA SER A 504 -40.93 36.64 11.31
C SER A 504 -39.64 37.32 11.78
N LYS A 505 -38.86 36.65 12.63
CA LYS A 505 -37.58 37.11 13.19
C LYS A 505 -36.38 36.38 12.59
N CYS A 506 -36.59 35.38 11.74
CA CYS A 506 -35.51 34.67 11.04
C CYS A 506 -34.96 35.50 9.87
N THR A 507 -33.63 35.48 9.70
CA THR A 507 -32.94 35.93 8.48
C THR A 507 -33.24 34.97 7.33
N HIS A 508 -32.77 35.29 6.13
CA HIS A 508 -32.92 34.39 4.98
C HIS A 508 -32.25 33.03 5.23
N GLU A 509 -31.00 33.06 5.69
CA GLU A 509 -30.17 31.88 5.91
C GLU A 509 -30.79 30.98 6.98
N GLU A 510 -31.35 31.58 8.05
CA GLU A 510 -32.05 30.84 9.10
C GLU A 510 -33.36 30.22 8.61
N ARG A 511 -34.04 30.82 7.62
CA ARG A 511 -35.24 30.22 6.98
C ARG A 511 -34.85 29.05 6.09
N ALA A 512 -33.73 29.17 5.39
CA ALA A 512 -33.16 28.10 4.55
C ALA A 512 -32.59 26.94 5.37
N ASP A 513 -32.29 27.14 6.66
CA ASP A 513 -31.86 26.11 7.60
C ASP A 513 -33.03 25.26 8.14
N PHE A 514 -33.89 24.78 7.24
CA PHE A 514 -35.11 24.04 7.58
C PHE A 514 -34.84 22.69 8.29
N ASP A 515 -33.61 22.16 8.18
CA ASP A 515 -33.15 20.96 8.89
C ASP A 515 -32.98 21.19 10.40
N ASN A 516 -32.87 22.45 10.82
CA ASN A 516 -32.60 22.83 12.21
C ASN A 516 -33.57 23.87 12.77
N ILE A 517 -34.16 24.77 11.98
CA ILE A 517 -34.96 25.91 12.48
C ILE A 517 -36.29 25.52 13.14
N ALA A 518 -36.80 24.31 12.87
CA ALA A 518 -38.11 23.86 13.32
C ALA A 518 -38.09 22.44 13.90
N MET A 519 -39.11 22.13 14.71
CA MET A 519 -39.33 20.82 15.31
C MET A 519 -40.82 20.48 15.35
N LEU A 520 -41.15 19.21 15.52
CA LEU A 520 -42.52 18.73 15.46
C LEU A 520 -43.18 18.85 16.84
N GLN A 521 -44.24 19.65 16.96
CA GLN A 521 -44.94 19.89 18.22
C GLN A 521 -46.42 19.54 18.11
N CYS A 522 -47.05 19.02 19.17
CA CYS A 522 -48.51 18.99 19.21
C CYS A 522 -49.05 20.42 19.44
N ALA A 523 -50.27 20.69 18.97
CA ALA A 523 -50.89 22.02 19.07
C ALA A 523 -50.82 22.67 20.46
N MET A 524 -50.85 21.86 21.53
CA MET A 524 -50.73 22.38 22.89
C MET A 524 -49.30 22.77 23.25
N CYS A 525 -48.31 21.92 22.94
CA CYS A 525 -46.90 22.24 23.19
C CYS A 525 -46.44 23.42 22.35
N ASP A 526 -46.89 23.50 21.10
CA ASP A 526 -46.67 24.63 20.19
C ASP A 526 -47.16 25.94 20.82
N SER A 527 -48.43 25.98 21.26
CA SER A 527 -48.99 27.16 21.92
C SER A 527 -48.23 27.54 23.20
N LEU A 528 -47.83 26.57 24.03
CA LEU A 528 -47.03 26.85 25.23
C LEU A 528 -45.64 27.39 24.88
N PHE A 529 -44.99 26.82 23.87
CA PHE A 529 -43.63 27.17 23.47
C PHE A 529 -43.60 28.54 22.80
N GLU A 530 -44.47 28.80 21.83
CA GLU A 530 -44.59 30.10 21.16
C GLU A 530 -44.91 31.24 22.13
N ASN A 531 -45.75 30.97 23.14
CA ASN A 531 -46.10 31.96 24.15
C ASN A 531 -45.11 31.98 25.32
N GLY A 532 -44.01 31.23 25.32
CA GLY A 532 -42.99 31.27 26.38
C GLY A 532 -43.47 30.74 27.74
N PHE A 533 -44.47 29.87 27.76
CA PHE A 533 -44.84 29.08 28.95
C PHE A 533 -43.87 27.92 29.19
N ILE A 534 -43.19 27.46 28.15
CA ILE A 534 -42.14 26.44 28.21
C ILE A 534 -40.97 26.82 27.30
N ALA A 535 -39.78 26.27 27.59
CA ALA A 535 -38.58 26.37 26.77
C ALA A 535 -37.75 25.09 26.89
N ILE A 536 -36.59 25.04 26.26
CA ILE A 536 -35.65 23.92 26.37
C ILE A 536 -34.31 24.47 26.86
N PHE A 537 -33.77 23.87 27.91
CA PHE A 537 -32.44 24.16 28.45
C PHE A 537 -31.32 23.73 27.50
N SER A 538 -30.10 24.22 27.73
CA SER A 538 -28.92 23.83 26.95
C SER A 538 -28.60 22.32 27.04
N ASP A 539 -29.00 21.66 28.13
CA ASP A 539 -28.85 20.22 28.34
C ASP A 539 -30.00 19.39 27.72
N GLY A 540 -30.92 20.05 27.00
CA GLY A 540 -32.04 19.43 26.31
C GLY A 540 -33.26 19.13 27.17
N LYS A 541 -33.31 19.55 28.43
CA LYS A 541 -34.50 19.38 29.28
C LYS A 541 -35.53 20.48 29.05
N VAL A 542 -36.81 20.14 29.12
CA VAL A 542 -37.91 21.13 29.04
C VAL A 542 -38.00 21.94 30.33
N ALA A 543 -37.95 23.26 30.19
CA ALA A 543 -38.15 24.26 31.24
C ALA A 543 -39.59 24.77 31.23
N ILE A 544 -40.13 25.11 32.40
CA ILE A 544 -41.47 25.71 32.56
C ILE A 544 -41.37 27.13 33.13
N ASN A 545 -42.23 28.04 32.67
CA ASN A 545 -42.28 29.40 33.19
C ASN A 545 -43.26 29.47 34.37
N ARG A 546 -42.74 29.63 35.59
CA ARG A 546 -43.55 29.68 36.82
C ARG A 546 -44.10 31.08 37.14
N ASP A 547 -43.63 32.11 36.42
CA ASP A 547 -44.07 33.50 36.61
C ASP A 547 -45.40 33.79 35.88
N LYS A 548 -45.83 32.88 35.00
CA LYS A 548 -47.12 32.97 34.30
C LYS A 548 -48.26 32.42 35.14
N LYS A 549 -49.48 32.89 34.90
CA LYS A 549 -50.69 32.44 35.61
C LYS A 549 -50.91 30.93 35.42
N ILE A 550 -50.70 30.15 36.48
CA ILE A 550 -50.89 28.69 36.49
C ILE A 550 -52.34 28.35 36.84
N THR A 551 -53.02 27.64 35.93
CA THR A 551 -54.31 27.00 36.22
C THR A 551 -54.10 25.53 36.60
N LYS A 552 -55.10 24.88 37.19
CA LYS A 552 -55.03 23.45 37.54
C LYS A 552 -54.66 22.57 36.34
N ASN A 553 -55.22 22.86 35.16
CA ASN A 553 -54.94 22.10 33.93
C ASN A 553 -53.50 22.34 33.42
N LEU A 554 -53.00 23.58 33.53
CA LEU A 554 -51.62 23.90 33.14
C LEU A 554 -50.61 23.25 34.10
N ALA A 555 -50.88 23.24 35.40
CA ALA A 555 -50.05 22.55 36.39
C ALA A 555 -49.96 21.04 36.11
N GLN A 556 -51.09 20.41 35.77
CA GLN A 556 -51.12 19.00 35.38
C GLN A 556 -50.28 18.75 34.13
N MET A 557 -50.36 19.64 33.14
CA MET A 557 -49.55 19.53 31.92
C MET A 557 -48.05 19.75 32.19
N TYR A 558 -47.68 20.70 33.04
CA TYR A 558 -46.29 20.90 33.45
C TYR A 558 -45.70 19.64 34.10
N SER A 559 -46.48 18.94 34.93
CA SER A 559 -46.03 17.71 35.58
C SER A 559 -45.67 16.57 34.60
N THR A 560 -46.19 16.60 33.38
CA THR A 560 -45.92 15.55 32.37
C THR A 560 -44.77 15.91 31.42
N ILE A 561 -44.34 17.18 31.40
CA ILE A 561 -43.31 17.68 30.46
C ILE A 561 -42.08 18.26 31.14
N GLU A 562 -42.17 18.80 32.36
CA GLU A 562 -41.03 19.41 33.07
C GLU A 562 -39.87 18.42 33.20
N SER A 563 -38.65 18.88 32.92
CA SER A 563 -37.42 18.08 32.96
C SER A 563 -37.34 16.91 31.97
N ARG A 564 -38.34 16.74 31.08
CA ARG A 564 -38.25 15.75 30.00
C ARG A 564 -37.16 16.16 29.02
N THR A 565 -36.34 15.19 28.60
CA THR A 565 -35.32 15.42 27.57
C THR A 565 -35.94 15.37 26.18
N THR A 566 -35.70 16.40 25.37
CA THR A 566 -36.08 16.44 23.97
C THR A 566 -34.99 15.87 23.06
N PRO A 567 -35.33 15.10 22.01
CA PRO A 567 -34.36 14.65 21.01
C PRO A 567 -33.86 15.79 20.10
N TYR A 568 -34.52 16.95 20.10
CA TYR A 568 -34.13 18.08 19.25
C TYR A 568 -32.78 18.67 19.67
N ALA A 569 -32.50 18.74 20.98
CA ALA A 569 -31.25 19.22 21.56
C ALA A 569 -30.16 18.12 21.53
N ASN A 570 -29.67 17.81 20.33
CA ASN A 570 -28.72 16.73 20.07
C ASN A 570 -27.24 17.17 19.98
N GLY A 571 -26.93 18.38 20.44
CA GLY A 571 -25.59 18.98 20.35
C GLY A 571 -25.27 19.64 19.00
N ASN A 572 -26.22 19.71 18.05
CA ASN A 572 -26.05 20.48 16.83
C ASN A 572 -25.96 21.99 17.13
N PRO A 573 -24.90 22.70 16.71
CA PRO A 573 -24.67 24.09 17.08
C PRO A 573 -25.77 25.06 16.57
N ASN A 574 -26.32 24.84 15.37
CA ASN A 574 -27.39 25.69 14.83
C ASN A 574 -28.67 25.57 15.65
N ARG A 575 -29.06 24.34 16.03
CA ARG A 575 -30.22 24.11 16.90
C ARG A 575 -30.03 24.78 18.26
N MET A 576 -28.82 24.70 18.83
CA MET A 576 -28.51 25.38 20.10
C MET A 576 -28.64 26.90 20.00
N GLN A 577 -28.24 27.50 18.88
CA GLN A 577 -28.41 28.94 18.65
C GLN A 577 -29.88 29.35 18.59
N TYR A 578 -30.75 28.56 17.94
CA TYR A 578 -32.18 28.84 17.90
C TYR A 578 -32.85 28.66 19.27
N LEU A 579 -32.47 27.61 20.02
CA LEU A 579 -32.93 27.43 21.39
C LEU A 579 -32.51 28.59 22.30
N HIS A 580 -31.28 29.06 22.15
CA HIS A 580 -30.78 30.22 22.88
C HIS A 580 -31.58 31.50 22.55
N TYR A 581 -31.89 31.72 21.28
CA TYR A 581 -32.77 32.83 20.88
C TYR A 581 -34.13 32.74 21.58
N HIS A 582 -34.77 31.55 21.54
CA HIS A 582 -36.06 31.33 22.18
C HIS A 582 -36.01 31.58 23.69
N TRP A 583 -34.97 31.07 24.36
CA TRP A 583 -34.73 31.24 25.80
C TRP A 583 -34.71 32.71 26.21
N ILE A 584 -33.95 33.54 25.50
CA ILE A 584 -33.81 34.97 25.82
C ILE A 584 -35.07 35.76 25.42
N ASN A 585 -35.58 35.55 24.20
CA ASN A 585 -36.52 36.49 23.59
C ASN A 585 -37.98 36.12 23.81
N ILE A 586 -38.28 34.84 24.00
CA ILE A 586 -39.66 34.32 24.14
C ILE A 586 -39.93 33.87 25.57
N PHE A 587 -39.08 33.01 26.11
CA PHE A 587 -39.20 32.50 27.47
C PHE A 587 -38.80 33.54 28.53
N LYS A 588 -37.89 34.47 28.17
CA LYS A 588 -37.32 35.51 29.04
C LYS A 588 -36.51 34.95 30.22
N GLY A 589 -35.75 33.87 29.97
CA GLY A 589 -34.85 33.27 30.96
C GLY A 589 -33.53 34.04 31.10
N GLU A 590 -32.81 33.80 32.20
CA GLU A 590 -31.49 34.39 32.43
C GLU A 590 -30.46 33.87 31.44
N SER A 591 -29.63 34.76 30.88
CA SER A 591 -28.65 34.44 29.84
C SER A 591 -27.50 33.55 30.33
N CYS A 592 -27.20 33.55 31.64
CA CYS A 592 -26.10 32.78 32.23
C CYS A 592 -26.31 31.25 32.21
N LEU A 593 -27.52 30.78 31.92
CA LEU A 593 -27.88 29.36 31.87
C LEU A 593 -27.71 28.72 30.48
N PHE A 594 -27.35 29.51 29.47
CA PHE A 594 -27.05 29.08 28.10
C PHE A 594 -25.61 29.47 27.74
N ASN A 595 -24.61 28.84 28.37
CA ASN A 595 -23.20 29.04 27.99
C ASN A 595 -22.90 28.28 26.70
N ILE A 596 -23.14 28.92 25.55
CA ILE A 596 -22.53 28.50 24.28
C ILE A 596 -21.10 29.01 24.32
N ALA A 597 -20.13 28.13 24.63
CA ALA A 597 -18.72 28.46 24.43
C ALA A 597 -18.49 28.81 22.95
N PRO A 598 -17.69 29.85 22.64
CA PRO A 598 -17.49 30.31 21.27
C PRO A 598 -16.84 29.25 20.37
#